data_AF-A0A920PAU5-F1
#
_entry.id   AF-A0A920PAU5-F1
#
_cell.length_a   1.000
_cell.length_b   1.000
_cell.length_c   1.000
_cell.angle_alpha   90.00
_cell.angle_beta   90.00
_cell.angle_gamma   90.00
#
_symmetry.space_group_name_H-M   'P 1'
#
loop_
_entity.id
_entity.type
_entity.pdbx_description
1 polymer ?
#
loop_
_entity_poly.entity_id
_entity_poly.type
_entity_poly.pdbx_seq_one_letter_code
_entity_poly.pdbx_strand_id
1 'polypeptide(L)'
;MIKAVKFIKKHNVKVIFLESTQSDKYAKTVANETGINVASGLNVETLDDANGNYIDFMKDNIGVIVSNLSYAGHGTEHDVPHEAPHDDHEGHDDIKDMKT
;
A
#
# COMPACT_ATOMS: atom_id res chain seq x y z
N MET A 1 -15.22 16.26 -3.07
CA MET A 1 -14.75 15.21 -2.13
C MET A 1 -15.58 13.92 -2.21
N ILE A 2 -16.87 13.90 -1.83
CA ILE A 2 -17.70 12.67 -1.78
C ILE A 2 -17.70 11.86 -3.08
N LYS A 3 -17.75 12.53 -4.24
CA LYS A 3 -17.69 11.87 -5.55
C LYS A 3 -16.38 11.09 -5.77
N ALA A 4 -15.24 11.63 -5.33
CA ALA A 4 -13.93 10.97 -5.46
C ALA A 4 -13.85 9.71 -4.61
N VAL A 5 -14.29 9.80 -3.34
CA VAL A 5 -14.34 8.66 -2.42
C VAL A 5 -15.20 7.51 -2.97
N LYS A 6 -16.39 7.84 -3.50
CA LYS A 6 -17.27 6.84 -4.14
C LYS A 6 -16.63 6.20 -5.37
N PHE A 7 -15.97 7.00 -6.20
CA PHE A 7 -15.28 6.52 -7.40
C PHE A 7 -14.15 5.55 -7.04
N ILE A 8 -13.30 5.91 -6.07
CA ILE A 8 -12.19 5.07 -5.60
C ILE A 8 -12.69 3.71 -5.12
N LYS A 9 -13.70 3.71 -4.25
CA LYS A 9 -14.29 2.47 -3.70
C LYS A 9 -14.93 1.60 -4.78
N LYS A 10 -15.58 2.21 -5.77
CA LYS A 10 -16.24 1.48 -6.88
C LYS A 10 -15.24 0.88 -7.87
N HIS A 11 -14.12 1.55 -8.12
CA HIS A 11 -13.20 1.21 -9.19
C HIS A 11 -11.86 0.62 -8.70
N ASN A 12 -11.75 0.36 -7.39
CA ASN A 12 -10.54 -0.20 -6.76
C ASN A 12 -9.27 0.60 -7.09
N VAL A 13 -9.41 1.94 -7.16
CA VAL A 13 -8.29 2.86 -7.36
C VAL A 13 -7.33 2.72 -6.18
N LYS A 14 -6.02 2.73 -6.44
CA LYS A 14 -4.99 2.48 -5.42
C LYS A 14 -4.13 3.69 -5.09
N VAL A 15 -4.11 4.68 -5.97
CA VAL A 15 -3.26 5.86 -5.82
C VAL A 15 -3.93 7.07 -6.46
N ILE A 16 -3.80 8.24 -5.81
CA ILE A 16 -4.04 9.56 -6.40
C ILE A 16 -2.68 10.15 -6.75
N PHE A 17 -2.53 10.65 -7.98
CA PHE A 17 -1.37 11.42 -8.38
C PHE A 17 -1.66 12.91 -8.29
N LEU A 18 -0.70 13.67 -7.77
CA LEU A 18 -0.75 15.11 -7.63
C LEU A 18 0.41 15.77 -8.35
N GLU A 19 0.08 16.92 -8.92
CA GLU A 19 1.06 17.85 -9.46
C GLU A 19 1.91 18.46 -8.34
N SER A 20 3.15 18.82 -8.66
CA SER A 20 4.13 19.38 -7.72
C SER A 20 3.69 20.73 -7.13
N THR A 21 2.87 21.50 -7.86
CA THR A 21 2.44 22.85 -7.48
C THR A 21 1.11 22.89 -6.73
N GLN A 22 0.40 21.75 -6.65
CA GLN A 22 -0.94 21.69 -6.06
C GLN A 22 -0.89 21.31 -4.58
N SER A 23 -1.81 21.88 -3.79
CA SER A 23 -1.95 21.52 -2.38
C SER A 23 -2.46 20.08 -2.23
N ASP A 24 -1.77 19.30 -1.39
CA ASP A 24 -2.12 17.90 -1.12
C ASP A 24 -3.27 17.72 -0.10
N LYS A 25 -3.78 18.81 0.50
CA LYS A 25 -4.73 18.76 1.62
C LYS A 25 -5.94 17.88 1.34
N TYR A 26 -6.62 18.11 0.21
CA TYR A 26 -7.83 17.37 -0.14
C TYR A 26 -7.54 15.93 -0.57
N ALA A 27 -6.41 15.70 -1.24
CA ALA A 27 -6.00 14.35 -1.63
C ALA A 27 -5.67 13.49 -0.40
N LYS A 28 -4.99 14.06 0.59
CA LYS A 28 -4.73 13.41 1.88
C LYS A 28 -6.02 13.08 2.62
N THR A 29 -7.00 13.99 2.64
CA THR A 29 -8.32 13.67 3.23
C THR A 29 -8.98 12.48 2.52
N VAL A 30 -9.01 12.49 1.19
CA VAL A 30 -9.60 11.38 0.42
C VAL A 30 -8.83 10.07 0.64
N ALA A 31 -7.50 10.12 0.68
CA ALA A 31 -6.65 8.97 0.96
C ALA A 31 -6.91 8.39 2.35
N ASN A 32 -6.99 9.23 3.38
CA ASN A 32 -7.31 8.81 4.74
C ASN A 32 -8.70 8.15 4.83
N GLU A 33 -9.68 8.61 4.05
CA GLU A 33 -11.03 8.03 4.01
C GLU A 33 -11.16 6.73 3.20
N THR A 34 -10.17 6.42 2.35
CA THR A 34 -10.24 5.30 1.39
C THR A 34 -9.12 4.28 1.54
N GLY A 35 -8.06 4.59 2.28
CA GLY A 35 -6.90 3.72 2.47
C GLY A 35 -5.98 3.65 1.25
N ILE A 36 -6.05 4.62 0.34
CA ILE A 36 -5.21 4.65 -0.87
C ILE A 36 -3.99 5.55 -0.69
N ASN A 37 -3.00 5.41 -1.56
CA ASN A 37 -1.80 6.25 -1.52
C ASN A 37 -2.00 7.59 -2.22
N VAL A 38 -1.21 8.59 -1.82
CA VAL A 38 -1.06 9.86 -2.55
C VAL A 38 0.39 9.95 -3.03
N ALA A 39 0.57 10.01 -4.34
CA ALA A 39 1.86 10.26 -4.98
C ALA A 39 1.88 11.71 -5.46
N SER A 40 2.90 12.47 -5.08
CA SER A 40 3.10 13.85 -5.53
C SER A 40 4.36 13.98 -6.38
N GLY A 41 4.50 15.11 -7.06
CA GLY A 41 5.68 15.43 -7.87
C GLY A 41 5.50 15.18 -9.35
N LEU A 42 4.26 15.00 -9.83
CA LEU A 42 4.01 15.13 -11.27
C LEU A 42 4.23 16.57 -11.70
N ASN A 43 4.87 16.75 -12.83
CA ASN A 43 4.97 18.04 -13.48
C ASN A 43 4.12 18.04 -14.75
N VAL A 44 3.36 19.10 -15.01
CA VAL A 44 2.34 19.11 -16.08
C VAL A 44 2.45 20.34 -16.95
N GLU A 45 2.62 21.52 -16.34
CA GLU A 45 2.52 22.80 -17.06
C GLU A 45 3.88 23.37 -17.47
N THR A 46 4.93 23.12 -16.70
CA THR A 46 6.24 23.78 -16.88
C THR A 46 7.38 22.79 -16.80
N LEU A 47 8.52 23.09 -17.41
CA LEU A 47 9.75 22.34 -17.10
C LEU A 47 10.28 22.85 -15.75
N ASP A 48 10.78 21.96 -14.90
CA ASP A 48 11.34 22.32 -13.59
C ASP A 48 12.65 23.14 -13.69
N ASP A 49 13.34 23.04 -14.83
CA ASP A 49 14.57 23.76 -15.14
C ASP A 49 14.47 24.41 -16.53
N ALA A 50 15.02 25.62 -16.65
CA ALA A 50 15.20 26.33 -17.91
C ALA A 50 16.08 25.54 -18.92
N ASN A 51 16.94 24.63 -18.44
CA ASN A 51 17.73 23.72 -19.27
C ASN A 51 17.10 22.32 -19.42
N GLY A 52 15.95 22.08 -18.79
CA GLY A 52 15.23 20.82 -18.89
C GLY A 52 14.76 20.57 -20.32
N ASN A 53 14.64 19.30 -20.71
CA ASN A 53 14.04 18.94 -21.99
C ASN A 53 12.80 18.06 -21.75
N TYR A 54 11.91 18.05 -22.75
CA TYR A 54 10.64 17.35 -22.68
C TYR A 54 10.79 15.83 -22.45
N ILE A 55 11.88 15.22 -22.95
CA ILE A 55 12.11 13.78 -22.81
C ILE A 55 12.36 13.45 -21.34
N ASP A 56 13.20 14.22 -20.65
CA ASP A 56 13.51 13.98 -19.24
C ASP A 56 12.30 14.31 -18.35
N PHE A 57 11.56 15.39 -18.65
CA PHE A 57 10.26 15.68 -18.03
C PHE A 57 9.28 14.49 -18.11
N MET A 58 9.18 13.84 -19.28
CA MET A 58 8.33 12.67 -19.44
C MET A 58 8.86 11.45 -18.67
N LYS A 59 10.18 11.23 -18.65
CA LYS A 59 10.79 10.14 -17.89
C LYS A 59 10.53 10.29 -16.39
N ASP A 60 10.67 11.50 -15.86
CA ASP A 60 10.46 11.77 -14.43
C ASP A 60 8.99 11.50 -14.04
N ASN A 61 8.04 12.01 -14.82
CA ASN A 61 6.62 11.72 -14.63
C ASN A 61 6.30 10.23 -14.70
N ILE A 62 6.84 9.51 -15.69
CA ILE A 62 6.66 8.06 -15.81
C ILE A 62 7.28 7.34 -14.61
N GLY A 63 8.44 7.79 -14.14
CA GLY A 63 9.10 7.27 -12.95
C GLY A 63 8.24 7.39 -11.69
N VAL A 64 7.63 8.55 -11.45
CA VAL A 64 6.67 8.78 -10.36
C VAL A 64 5.47 7.83 -10.49
N ILE A 65 4.91 7.67 -11.69
CA ILE A 65 3.75 6.79 -11.92
C ILE A 65 4.11 5.33 -11.63
N VAL A 66 5.17 4.82 -12.25
CA VAL A 66 5.54 3.40 -12.16
C VAL A 66 5.95 3.03 -10.73
N SER A 67 6.73 3.87 -10.06
CA SER A 67 7.18 3.61 -8.68
C SER A 67 6.04 3.54 -7.66
N ASN A 68 4.90 4.20 -7.94
CA ASN A 68 3.74 4.22 -7.05
C ASN A 68 2.66 3.19 -7.42
N LEU A 69 2.79 2.50 -8.56
CA LEU A 69 1.89 1.41 -8.94
C LEU A 69 2.34 0.04 -8.40
N SER A 70 3.64 -0.16 -8.15
CA SER A 70 4.18 -1.45 -7.65
C SER A 70 3.90 -1.72 -6.17
N TYR A 71 3.73 -0.67 -5.34
CA TYR A 71 3.40 -0.80 -3.91
C TYR A 71 1.90 -0.99 -3.62
N ALA A 72 1.05 -0.94 -4.65
CA ALA A 72 -0.40 -1.07 -4.50
C ALA A 72 -0.89 -2.53 -4.34
N GLY A 73 0.02 -3.51 -4.35
CA GLY A 73 -0.29 -4.94 -4.48
C GLY A 73 0.16 -5.85 -3.34
N HIS A 74 0.99 -5.41 -2.39
CA HIS A 74 1.32 -6.22 -1.22
C HIS A 74 0.60 -5.62 -0.01
N GLY A 75 -0.55 -6.20 0.32
CA GLY A 75 -1.04 -6.10 1.68
C GLY A 75 0.11 -6.52 2.61
N THR A 76 0.30 -5.74 3.66
CA THR A 76 0.93 -6.24 4.86
C THR A 76 0.05 -7.38 5.37
N GLU A 77 0.22 -8.57 4.81
CA GLU A 77 -0.04 -9.78 5.56
C GLU A 77 0.81 -9.60 6.81
N HIS A 78 0.12 -9.40 7.93
CA HIS A 78 0.75 -9.53 9.22
C HIS A 78 1.54 -10.84 9.18
N ASP A 79 2.85 -10.75 9.35
CA ASP A 79 3.66 -11.85 9.81
C ASP A 79 3.08 -12.27 11.17
N VAL A 80 2.03 -13.09 11.15
CA VAL A 80 1.60 -13.82 12.32
C VAL A 80 2.71 -14.84 12.53
N PRO A 81 3.45 -14.78 13.66
CA PRO A 81 4.42 -15.82 13.95
C PRO A 81 3.67 -17.15 13.90
N HIS A 82 4.20 -18.09 13.12
CA HIS A 82 3.77 -19.48 13.14
C HIS A 82 4.04 -20.01 14.55
N GLU A 83 3.08 -19.86 15.48
CA GLU A 83 3.10 -20.66 16.69
C GLU A 83 2.95 -22.11 16.23
N ALA A 84 3.99 -22.90 16.49
CA ALA A 84 3.98 -24.33 16.22
C ALA A 84 2.76 -24.94 16.93
N PRO A 85 2.09 -25.94 16.34
CA PRO A 85 1.04 -26.64 17.04
C PRO A 85 1.67 -27.29 18.28
N HIS A 86 1.24 -26.85 19.47
CA HIS A 86 1.43 -27.62 20.68
C HIS A 86 0.62 -28.90 20.51
N ASP A 87 1.34 -30.02 20.45
CA ASP A 87 0.78 -31.36 20.33
C ASP A 87 0.24 -31.76 21.71
N ASP A 88 -1.05 -31.53 21.91
CA ASP A 88 -1.78 -31.89 23.12
C ASP A 88 -2.00 -33.41 23.12
N HIS A 89 -0.95 -34.19 23.34
CA HIS A 89 -1.11 -35.61 23.60
C HIS A 89 -1.70 -35.83 25.01
N GLU A 90 -3.03 -35.88 25.06
CA GLU A 90 -3.79 -36.41 26.19
C GLU A 90 -3.46 -37.90 26.42
N GLY A 91 -3.08 -38.20 27.67
CA GLY A 91 -3.49 -39.39 28.42
C GLY A 91 -3.12 -40.77 27.87
N HIS A 92 -2.16 -41.43 28.50
CA HIS A 92 -2.23 -42.88 28.67
C HIS A 92 -1.86 -43.26 30.11
N ASP A 93 -2.83 -43.86 30.78
CA ASP A 93 -2.79 -44.40 32.12
C ASP A 93 -1.81 -45.58 32.22
N ASP A 94 -0.85 -45.50 33.14
CA ASP A 94 -0.10 -46.68 33.60
C ASP A 94 -0.51 -47.01 35.04
N ILE A 95 -1.58 -47.79 35.16
CA ILE A 95 -1.75 -48.71 36.29
C ILE A 95 -1.47 -50.12 35.76
N LYS A 96 -0.47 -50.80 36.33
CA LYS A 96 -0.47 -52.24 36.65
C LYS A 96 0.71 -52.63 37.55
N ASP A 97 0.39 -52.71 38.83
CA ASP A 97 0.68 -53.80 39.78
C ASP A 97 1.89 -54.75 39.58
N MET A 98 2.75 -54.73 40.61
CA MET A 98 3.12 -55.85 41.49
C MET A 98 4.01 -57.02 41.01
N LYS A 99 5.22 -57.09 41.62
CA LYS A 99 5.93 -58.26 42.24
C LYS A 99 7.44 -57.99 42.21
N THR A 100 8.29 -58.35 43.18
CA THR A 100 8.25 -59.22 44.37
C THR A 100 9.29 -58.69 45.35
#